data_AF-A0A392V8N1-F1
#
_entry.id   AF-A0A392V8N1-F1
#
_cell.length_a   1.000
_cell.length_b   1.000
_cell.length_c   1.000
_cell.angle_alpha   90.00
_cell.angle_beta   90.00
_cell.angle_gamma   90.00
#
_symmetry.space_group_name_H-M   'P 1'
#
loop_
_entity.id
_entity.type
_entity.pdbx_description
1 polymer ?
#
loop_
_entity_poly.entity_id
_entity_poly.type
_entity_poly.pdbx_seq_one_letter_code
_entity_poly.pdbx_strand_id
1 'polypeptide(L)' 'MTASASSNDGADKWTIFVDGASGPTGAGAGIILENENGILIE' A
#
# COMPACT_ATOMS: atom_id res chain seq x y z
N MET A 1 21.79 -17.17 20.41
CA MET A 1 20.31 -17.21 20.36
C MET A 1 19.87 -16.33 19.21
N THR A 2 19.54 -16.91 18.07
CA THR A 2 19.02 -16.15 16.92
C THR A 2 17.50 -16.10 17.08
N ALA A 3 16.95 -14.91 17.29
CA ALA A 3 15.51 -14.71 17.24
C ALA A 3 15.04 -15.06 15.83
N SER A 4 14.17 -16.07 15.72
CA SER A 4 13.45 -16.34 14.48
C SER A 4 12.56 -15.12 14.26
N ALA A 5 12.94 -14.23 13.34
CA ALA A 5 12.00 -13.27 12.81
C ALA A 5 10.87 -14.10 12.20
N SER A 6 9.70 -14.09 12.83
CA SER A 6 8.47 -14.50 12.19
C SER A 6 8.33 -13.55 11.01
N SER A 7 8.75 -13.98 9.82
CA SER A 7 8.48 -13.26 8.59
C SER A 7 6.97 -13.22 8.47
N ASN A 8 6.38 -12.09 8.81
CA ASN A 8 4.99 -11.80 8.51
C ASN A 8 4.94 -11.44 7.02
N ASP A 9 5.50 -12.33 6.19
CA ASP A 9 6.07 -12.04 4.87
C ASP A 9 5.04 -11.37 3.95
N GLY A 10 3.76 -11.75 4.11
CA GLY A 10 2.64 -11.16 3.38
C GLY A 10 2.05 -9.86 3.94
N ALA A 11 2.27 -9.51 5.22
CA ALA A 11 1.83 -8.23 5.80
C ALA A 11 2.95 -7.17 5.83
N ASP A 12 4.20 -7.59 5.64
CA ASP A 12 5.35 -6.71 5.60
C ASP A 12 5.57 -6.12 4.19
N LYS A 13 5.01 -6.78 3.15
CA LYS A 13 5.01 -6.28 1.78
C LYS A 13 3.70 -5.59 1.44
N TRP A 14 3.80 -4.33 1.02
CA TRP A 14 2.68 -3.49 0.59
C TRP A 14 2.88 -3.05 -0.86
N THR A 15 1.82 -3.12 -1.65
CA THR A 15 1.71 -2.55 -3.00
C THR A 15 0.98 -1.23 -2.89
N ILE A 16 1.57 -0.16 -3.44
CA ILE A 16 0.97 1.17 -3.47
C ILE A 16 0.39 1.39 -4.87
N PHE A 17 -0.91 1.65 -4.93
CA PHE A 17 -1.60 2.10 -6.13
C PHE A 17 -1.87 3.60 -6.00
N VAL A 18 -1.52 4.33 -7.05
CA VAL A 18 -1.73 5.79 -7.10
C VAL A 18 -2.47 6.09 -8.39
N ASP A 19 -3.65 6.70 -8.27
CA ASP A 19 -4.38 7.22 -9.42
C ASP A 19 -4.55 8.73 -9.29
N GLY A 20 -4.11 9.44 -10.32
CA GLY A 20 -4.06 10.90 -10.34
C GLY A 20 -5.07 11.46 -11.33
N ALA A 21 -5.82 12.48 -10.91
CA ALA A 21 -6.69 13.24 -11.77
C ALA A 21 -6.30 14.72 -11.72
N SER A 22 -6.27 15.38 -12.89
CA SER A 22 -6.04 16.81 -12.97
C SER A 22 -7.07 17.47 -13.89
N GLY A 23 -7.39 18.72 -13.59
CA GLY A 23 -8.31 19.55 -14.35
C GLY A 23 -7.99 21.04 -14.22
N PRO A 24 -8.70 21.91 -14.96
CA PRO A 24 -8.42 23.35 -15.01
C PRO A 24 -8.49 24.06 -13.65
N THR A 25 -9.21 23.48 -12.69
CA THR A 25 -9.44 24.04 -11.35
C THR A 25 -8.55 23.42 -10.28
N GLY A 26 -7.73 22.42 -10.61
CA GLY A 26 -6.86 21.75 -9.65
C GLY A 26 -6.55 20.30 -10.02
N ALA A 27 -5.70 19.68 -9.21
CA ALA A 27 -5.33 18.29 -9.33
C ALA A 27 -5.47 17.58 -7.98
N GLY A 28 -5.67 16.27 -8.03
CA GLY A 28 -5.73 15.40 -6.87
C GLY A 28 -5.25 13.99 -7.23
N ALA A 29 -5.03 13.18 -6.21
CA ALA A 29 -4.70 11.78 -6.37
C ALA A 29 -5.37 10.96 -5.27
N GLY A 30 -5.81 9.76 -5.62
CA GLY A 30 -6.14 8.70 -4.67
C GLY A 30 -4.92 7.80 -4.47
N ILE A 31 -4.75 7.30 -3.24
CA ILE A 31 -3.71 6.35 -2.89
C ILE A 31 -4.40 5.14 -2.24
N ILE A 32 -4.03 3.93 -2.66
CA ILE A 32 -4.48 2.69 -2.04
C ILE A 32 -3.25 1.84 -1.70
N LEU A 33 -3.23 1.26 -0.51
CA LEU A 33 -2.24 0.29 -0.07
C LEU A 33 -2.89 -1.10 0.00
N GLU A 34 -2.32 -2.08 -0.70
CA GLU A 34 -2.74 -3.48 -0.65
C GLU A 34 -1.58 -4.36 -0.19
N ASN A 35 -1.77 -5.18 0.83
CA ASN A 35 -0.78 -6.21 1.18
C ASN A 35 -1.15 -7.57 0.57
N GLU A 36 -0.26 -8.55 0.69
CA GLU A 36 -0.47 -9.87 0.09
C GLU A 36 -1.58 -10.69 0.78
N ASN A 37 -2.03 -10.25 1.95
CA ASN A 37 -3.17 -10.82 2.64
C ASN A 37 -4.51 -10.21 2.18
N GLY A 38 -4.50 -9.31 1.18
CA GLY A 38 -5.68 -8.62 0.66
C GLY A 38 -6.23 -7.53 1.58
N ILE A 39 -5.42 -7.01 2.52
CA ILE A 39 -5.79 -5.87 3.36
C ILE A 39 -5.63 -4.59 2.55
N LEU A 40 -6.67 -3.74 2.55
CA LEU A 40 -6.74 -2.47 1.81
C LEU A 40 -6.83 -1.25 2.75
N ILE A 41 -6.10 -0.17 2.43
CA ILE A 41 -6.11 1.13 3.12
C ILE A 41 -6.13 2.26 2.09
N GLU A 42 -6.96 3.31 2.30
CA GLU A 42 -7.13 4.52 1.46
C GLU A 42 -6.76 5.80 2.22
#